data_AF-A0A920AYK6-F1
#
_entry.id   AF-A0A920AYK6-F1
#
_cell.length_a   1.000
_cell.length_b   1.000
_cell.length_c   1.000
_cell.angle_alpha   90.00
_cell.angle_beta   90.00
_cell.angle_gamma   90.00
#
_symmetry.space_group_name_H-M   'P 1'
#
loop_
_entity.id
_entity.type
_entity.pdbx_description
1 polymer ?
#
loop_
_entity_poly.entity_id
_entity_poly.type
_entity_poly.pdbx_seq_one_letter_code
_entity_poly.pdbx_strand_id
1 'polypeptide(L)'
;MTHYQEQLTSLLENSIEENEDIRSLRLNAFDSFKKLGFPTKKDEDWRFTNFSKIQNGYFRLSRPSDLPNDFKSPKLLNDQSYPIVIINGHYQPQLSRIPNGLSIFSGSDDFKSNPHSYAIDSNKPIPQK
;
A
#
# COMPACT_ATOMS: atom_id res chain seq x y z
N MET A 1 -12.60 -8.02 -11.40
CA MET A 1 -12.94 -7.47 -10.07
C MET A 1 -12.91 -8.51 -8.96
N THR A 2 -13.46 -9.72 -9.16
CA THR A 2 -13.49 -10.82 -8.16
C THR A 2 -12.14 -11.07 -7.49
N HIS A 3 -11.07 -11.17 -8.27
CA HIS A 3 -9.74 -11.41 -7.74
C HIS A 3 -9.22 -10.31 -6.79
N TYR A 4 -9.47 -9.03 -7.08
CA TYR A 4 -9.07 -7.93 -6.20
C TYR A 4 -9.86 -7.94 -4.89
N GLN A 5 -11.14 -8.32 -4.95
CA GLN A 5 -11.98 -8.49 -3.76
C GLN A 5 -11.45 -9.64 -2.89
N GLU A 6 -11.07 -10.78 -3.50
CA GLU A 6 -10.45 -11.90 -2.78
C GLU A 6 -9.15 -11.48 -2.09
N GLN A 7 -8.30 -10.69 -2.75
CA GLN A 7 -7.06 -10.19 -2.14
C GLN A 7 -7.33 -9.25 -0.96
N LEU A 8 -8.33 -8.36 -1.05
CA LEU A 8 -8.71 -7.53 0.08
C LEU A 8 -9.27 -8.37 1.23
N THR A 9 -10.15 -9.33 0.96
CA THR A 9 -10.67 -10.23 2.00
C THR A 9 -9.53 -10.97 2.70
N SER A 10 -8.59 -11.53 1.94
CA SER A 10 -7.42 -12.21 2.49
C SER A 10 -6.55 -11.27 3.33
N LEU A 11 -6.36 -10.01 2.92
CA LEU A 11 -5.65 -9.01 3.73
C LEU A 11 -6.36 -8.77 5.07
N LEU A 12 -7.67 -8.58 5.04
CA LEU A 12 -8.49 -8.25 6.20
C LEU A 12 -8.61 -9.40 7.20
N GLU A 13 -8.51 -10.65 6.74
CA GLU A 13 -8.49 -11.86 7.59
C GLU A 13 -7.12 -12.07 8.26
N ASN A 14 -6.03 -11.76 7.54
CA ASN A 14 -4.67 -11.90 8.06
C ASN A 14 -4.23 -10.72 8.95
N SER A 15 -5.04 -9.66 9.04
CA SER A 15 -4.75 -8.45 9.81
C SER A 15 -5.59 -8.39 11.10
N ILE A 16 -5.50 -9.44 11.92
CA ILE A 16 -6.35 -9.65 13.12
C ILE A 16 -6.22 -8.51 14.15
N GLU A 17 -5.05 -7.87 14.23
CA GLU A 17 -4.77 -6.77 15.16
C GLU A 17 -4.88 -5.37 14.50
N GLU A 18 -5.45 -5.30 13.30
CA GLU A 18 -5.68 -4.01 12.62
C GLU A 18 -6.71 -3.17 13.38
N ASN A 19 -6.46 -1.86 13.45
CA ASN A 19 -7.38 -0.91 14.04
C ASN A 19 -8.66 -0.78 13.18
N GLU A 20 -9.83 -0.70 13.81
CA GLU A 20 -11.13 -0.66 13.13
C GLU A 20 -11.32 0.54 12.19
N ASP A 21 -10.71 1.70 12.48
CA ASP A 21 -10.78 2.87 11.60
C ASP A 21 -9.95 2.63 10.33
N ILE A 22 -8.77 1.99 10.45
CA ILE A 22 -7.96 1.58 9.29
C ILE A 22 -8.73 0.55 8.46
N ARG A 23 -9.35 -0.43 9.12
CA ARG A 23 -10.18 -1.44 8.46
C ARG A 23 -11.32 -0.79 7.68
N SER A 24 -12.05 0.12 8.31
CA SER A 24 -13.14 0.89 7.70
C SER A 24 -12.66 1.73 6.53
N LEU A 25 -11.50 2.37 6.67
CA LEU A 25 -10.86 3.14 5.62
C LEU A 25 -10.56 2.29 4.38
N ARG A 26 -9.98 1.09 4.55
CA ARG A 26 -9.71 0.17 3.43
C ARG A 26 -10.99 -0.24 2.72
N LEU A 27 -12.03 -0.58 3.48
CA LEU A 27 -13.33 -0.98 2.93
C LEU A 27 -13.97 0.16 2.11
N ASN A 28 -14.01 1.37 2.67
CA ASN A 28 -14.55 2.55 1.99
C ASN A 28 -13.78 2.91 0.70
N ALA A 29 -12.44 2.83 0.76
CA ALA A 29 -11.60 3.04 -0.42
C ALA A 29 -11.86 1.98 -1.50
N PHE A 30 -12.02 0.71 -1.10
CA PHE A 30 -12.30 -0.36 -2.04
C PHE A 30 -13.72 -0.29 -2.63
N ASP A 31 -14.71 0.14 -1.85
CA ASP A 31 -16.05 0.41 -2.36
C ASP A 31 -16.06 1.54 -3.39
N SER A 32 -15.26 2.58 -3.16
CA SER A 32 -15.04 3.64 -4.13
C SER A 32 -14.36 3.11 -5.40
N PHE A 33 -13.34 2.26 -5.24
CA PHE A 33 -12.70 1.58 -6.37
C PHE A 33 -13.66 0.67 -7.14
N LYS A 34 -14.58 -0.05 -6.48
CA LYS A 34 -15.61 -0.84 -7.16
C LYS A 34 -16.58 0.01 -7.99
N LYS A 35 -16.96 1.18 -7.47
CA LYS A 35 -17.85 2.12 -8.17
C LYS A 35 -17.16 2.75 -9.38
N LEU A 36 -15.90 3.16 -9.24
CA LEU A 36 -15.15 3.81 -10.31
C LEU A 36 -14.59 2.82 -11.32
N GLY A 37 -14.10 1.67 -10.85
CA GLY A 37 -13.31 0.72 -11.63
C GLY A 37 -11.97 1.29 -12.08
N PHE A 38 -11.28 0.56 -12.97
CA PHE A 38 -10.06 1.06 -13.60
C PHE A 38 -10.37 2.21 -14.57
N PRO A 39 -9.45 3.17 -14.73
CA PRO A 39 -9.59 4.19 -15.75
C PRO A 39 -9.63 3.60 -17.16
N THR A 40 -10.30 4.30 -18.07
CA THR A 40 -10.37 3.97 -19.49
C THR A 40 -9.71 5.06 -20.32
N LYS A 41 -9.43 4.79 -21.60
CA LYS A 41 -8.91 5.82 -22.51
C LYS A 41 -9.88 6.99 -22.76
N LYS A 42 -11.13 6.89 -22.29
CA LYS A 42 -12.11 7.98 -22.34
C LYS A 42 -11.88 8.99 -21.22
N ASP A 43 -11.24 8.58 -20.13
CA ASP A 43 -10.92 9.45 -19.01
C ASP A 43 -9.71 10.30 -19.44
N GLU A 44 -9.86 11.63 -19.46
CA GLU A 44 -8.89 12.56 -20.08
C GLU A 44 -7.46 12.36 -19.53
N ASP A 45 -7.35 12.28 -18.20
CA ASP A 45 -6.09 12.05 -17.47
C ASP A 45 -5.40 10.73 -17.86
N TRP A 46 -6.14 9.78 -18.42
CA TRP A 46 -5.68 8.43 -18.73
C TRP A 46 -5.76 8.05 -20.20
N ARG A 47 -6.04 9.01 -21.10
CA ARG A 47 -6.21 8.78 -22.55
C ARG A 47 -5.07 7.98 -23.19
N PHE A 48 -3.84 8.18 -22.70
CA PHE A 48 -2.63 7.58 -23.25
C PHE A 48 -2.10 6.38 -22.46
N THR A 49 -2.78 5.98 -21.38
CA THR A 49 -2.35 4.88 -20.52
C THR A 49 -3.25 3.66 -20.73
N ASN A 50 -2.65 2.50 -21.00
CA ASN A 50 -3.40 1.26 -21.19
C ASN A 50 -3.34 0.37 -19.93
N PHE A 51 -4.48 0.23 -19.26
CA PHE A 51 -4.62 -0.58 -18.05
C PHE A 51 -4.92 -2.06 -18.29
N SER A 52 -5.06 -2.51 -19.56
CA SER A 52 -5.50 -3.88 -19.86
C SER A 52 -4.62 -4.97 -19.21
N LYS A 53 -3.31 -4.74 -19.10
CA LYS A 53 -2.37 -5.68 -18.45
C LYS A 53 -2.65 -5.85 -16.96
N ILE A 54 -3.00 -4.77 -16.27
CA ILE A 54 -3.34 -4.81 -14.84
C ILE A 54 -4.75 -5.39 -14.67
N GLN A 55 -5.69 -4.98 -15.52
CA GLN A 55 -7.07 -5.46 -15.42
C GLN A 55 -7.20 -6.96 -15.69
N ASN A 56 -6.43 -7.50 -16.64
CA ASN A 56 -6.50 -8.90 -17.07
C ASN A 56 -5.42 -9.78 -16.42
N GLY A 57 -4.51 -9.20 -15.64
CA GLY A 57 -3.48 -9.94 -14.92
C GLY A 57 -4.00 -10.53 -13.62
N TYR A 58 -3.32 -11.57 -13.14
CA TYR A 58 -3.51 -12.14 -11.81
C TYR A 58 -2.42 -11.60 -10.88
N PHE A 59 -2.84 -10.99 -9.76
CA PHE A 59 -1.97 -10.34 -8.79
C PHE A 59 -2.39 -10.70 -7.36
N ARG A 60 -1.45 -11.26 -6.60
CA ARG A 60 -1.67 -11.46 -5.17
C ARG A 60 -0.86 -10.49 -4.33
N LEU A 61 -1.35 -10.20 -3.13
CA LEU A 61 -0.54 -9.53 -2.12
C LEU A 61 0.67 -10.41 -1.78
N SER A 62 1.79 -9.73 -1.56
CA SER A 62 3.01 -10.35 -1.09
C SER A 62 2.84 -10.81 0.35
N ARG A 63 3.56 -11.88 0.67
CA ARG A 63 3.68 -12.47 2.00
C ARG A 63 5.15 -12.40 2.42
N PRO A 64 5.44 -12.48 3.73
CA PRO A 64 6.82 -12.56 4.21
C PRO A 64 7.64 -13.68 3.54
N SER A 65 6.98 -14.78 3.17
CA SER A 65 7.60 -15.90 2.43
C SER A 65 8.03 -15.57 1.00
N ASP A 66 7.57 -14.45 0.45
CA ASP A 66 7.93 -13.99 -0.91
C ASP A 66 9.19 -13.13 -0.92
N LEU A 67 9.82 -12.93 0.24
CA LEU A 67 11.13 -12.31 0.32
C LEU A 67 12.17 -13.24 -0.31
N PRO A 68 12.96 -12.76 -1.30
CA PRO A 68 14.12 -13.50 -1.77
C PRO A 68 15.05 -13.93 -0.62
N ASN A 69 15.60 -15.14 -0.72
CA ASN A 69 16.57 -15.62 0.28
C ASN A 69 17.89 -14.83 0.24
N ASP A 70 18.26 -14.31 -0.93
CA ASP A 70 19.52 -13.62 -1.15
C ASP A 70 19.30 -12.14 -1.45
N PHE A 71 19.48 -11.30 -0.44
CA PHE A 71 19.51 -9.85 -0.61
C PHE A 71 20.93 -9.33 -0.56
N LYS A 72 21.31 -8.56 -1.60
CA LYS A 72 22.52 -7.74 -1.57
C LYS A 72 22.18 -6.42 -0.91
N SER A 73 23.03 -5.97 0.01
CA SER A 73 22.93 -4.62 0.57
C SER A 73 22.90 -3.60 -0.57
N PRO A 74 22.03 -2.56 -0.49
CA PRO A 74 21.98 -1.53 -1.51
C PRO A 74 23.35 -0.84 -1.61
N LYS A 75 23.74 -0.46 -2.83
CA LYS A 75 24.91 0.40 -3.01
C LYS A 75 24.59 1.77 -2.40
N LEU A 76 25.38 2.16 -1.40
CA LEU A 76 25.24 3.47 -0.77
C LEU A 76 25.90 4.53 -1.64
N LEU A 77 25.32 5.73 -1.66
CA LEU A 77 25.92 6.88 -2.33
C LEU A 77 27.19 7.34 -1.59
N ASN A 78 27.17 7.27 -0.25
CA ASN A 78 28.29 7.54 0.65
C ASN A 78 28.01 6.99 2.07
N ASP A 79 28.99 7.08 2.97
CA ASP A 79 28.91 6.58 4.35
C ASP A 79 27.93 7.35 5.26
N GLN A 80 27.43 8.49 4.79
CA GLN A 80 26.42 9.31 5.46
C GLN A 80 25.00 8.99 4.98
N SER A 81 24.83 7.95 4.15
CA SER A 81 23.53 7.49 3.69
C SER A 81 22.85 6.58 4.71
N TYR A 82 21.53 6.73 4.84
CA TYR A 82 20.66 5.99 5.75
C TYR A 82 19.54 5.31 4.95
N PRO A 83 19.81 4.18 4.27
CA PRO A 83 18.81 3.53 3.44
C PRO A 83 17.66 3.01 4.29
N ILE A 84 16.43 3.19 3.81
CA ILE A 84 15.25 2.50 4.32
C ILE A 84 14.82 1.51 3.24
N VAL A 85 14.94 0.23 3.54
CA VAL A 85 14.76 -0.85 2.57
C VAL A 85 13.42 -1.53 2.82
N ILE A 86 12.57 -1.52 1.80
CA ILE A 86 11.28 -2.20 1.78
C ILE A 86 11.27 -3.09 0.54
N ILE A 87 11.03 -4.38 0.72
CA ILE A 87 11.06 -5.37 -0.36
C ILE A 87 9.70 -6.03 -0.42
N ASN A 88 9.05 -5.96 -1.58
CA ASN A 88 7.69 -6.47 -1.78
C ASN A 88 6.73 -6.01 -0.68
N GLY A 89 6.82 -4.75 -0.25
CA GLY A 89 5.96 -4.20 0.82
C GLY A 89 6.38 -4.55 2.25
N HIS A 90 7.45 -5.31 2.47
CA HIS A 90 7.94 -5.68 3.80
C HIS A 90 9.23 -4.91 4.15
N TYR A 91 9.20 -4.19 5.28
CA TYR A 91 10.37 -3.48 5.80
C TYR A 91 11.49 -4.45 6.19
N GLN A 92 12.72 -4.13 5.81
CA GLN A 92 13.92 -4.93 6.05
C GLN A 92 14.86 -4.19 7.02
N PRO A 93 14.70 -4.35 8.35
CA PRO A 93 15.53 -3.66 9.33
C PRO A 93 17.02 -3.99 9.18
N GLN A 94 17.35 -5.23 8.79
CA GLN A 94 18.72 -5.71 8.59
C GLN A 94 19.44 -5.10 7.38
N LEU A 95 18.70 -4.49 6.45
CA LEU A 95 19.24 -3.78 5.28
C LEU A 95 19.07 -2.26 5.40
N SER A 96 18.44 -1.80 6.48
CA SER A 96 18.12 -0.40 6.71
C SER A 96 19.04 0.21 7.77
N ARG A 97 19.23 1.53 7.72
CA ARG A 97 19.98 2.27 8.74
C ARG A 97 19.16 3.48 9.16
N ILE A 98 18.92 3.63 10.45
CA ILE A 98 18.18 4.76 11.02
C ILE A 98 19.19 5.68 11.72
N PRO A 99 19.26 6.98 11.37
CA PRO A 99 20.12 7.93 12.05
C PRO A 99 19.60 8.23 13.46
N ASN A 100 20.48 8.71 14.34
CA ASN A 100 20.08 9.22 15.64
C ASN A 100 19.07 10.36 15.49
N GLY A 101 18.01 10.36 16.30
CA GLY A 101 16.94 11.36 16.26
C GLY A 101 15.83 11.08 15.25
N LEU A 102 15.88 9.98 14.51
CA LEU A 102 14.79 9.50 13.65
C LEU A 102 14.20 8.21 14.22
N SER A 103 12.87 8.13 14.21
CA SER A 103 12.13 6.91 14.54
C SER A 103 11.29 6.47 13.35
N ILE A 104 11.11 5.17 13.18
CA ILE A 104 10.29 4.58 12.12
C ILE A 104 9.24 3.71 12.77
N PHE A 105 8.00 3.90 12.33
CA PHE A 105 6.83 3.16 12.80
C PHE A 105 6.13 2.54 11.59
N SER A 106 5.40 1.45 11.81
CA SER A 106 4.47 0.99 10.78
C SER A 106 3.36 2.04 10.61
N GLY A 107 2.75 2.10 9.42
CA GLY A 107 1.60 3.00 9.21
C GLY A 107 0.46 2.71 10.19
N SER A 108 0.30 1.45 10.61
CA SER A 108 -0.69 1.06 11.62
C SER A 108 -0.35 1.61 13.01
N ASP A 109 0.92 1.63 13.41
CA ASP A 109 1.36 2.15 14.71
C ASP A 109 1.30 3.67 14.76
N ASP A 110 1.69 4.34 13.66
CA ASP A 110 1.57 5.80 13.56
C ASP A 110 0.10 6.24 13.52
N PHE A 111 -0.75 5.52 12.80
CA PHE A 111 -2.19 5.78 12.78
C PHE A 111 -2.81 5.69 14.18
N LYS A 112 -2.44 4.69 15.00
CA LYS A 112 -2.89 4.58 16.39
C LYS A 112 -2.48 5.79 17.24
N SER A 113 -1.31 6.34 16.97
CA SER A 113 -0.74 7.46 17.73
C SER A 113 -1.21 8.83 17.21
N ASN A 114 -1.54 8.93 15.92
CA ASN A 114 -1.85 10.18 15.21
C ASN A 114 -3.07 10.03 14.26
N PRO A 115 -4.26 9.60 14.75
CA PRO A 115 -5.40 9.27 13.88
C PRO A 115 -5.90 10.47 13.05
N HIS A 116 -5.78 11.69 13.56
CA HIS A 116 -6.23 12.91 12.88
C HIS A 116 -5.42 13.25 11.62
N SER A 117 -4.18 12.76 11.49
CA SER A 117 -3.35 12.95 10.28
C SER A 117 -3.89 12.19 9.07
N TYR A 118 -4.78 11.23 9.30
CA TYR A 118 -5.34 10.34 8.28
C TYR A 118 -6.84 10.55 8.08
N ALA A 119 -7.38 11.66 8.58
CA ALA A 119 -8.79 12.02 8.40
C ALA A 119 -9.12 12.06 6.91
N ILE A 120 -9.75 10.99 6.43
CA ILE A 120 -10.35 10.97 5.10
C ILE A 120 -11.64 11.74 5.25
N ASP A 121 -11.74 12.85 4.52
CA ASP A 121 -13.01 13.55 4.36
C ASP A 121 -13.98 12.60 3.65
N SER A 122 -14.73 11.84 4.43
CA SER A 122 -15.76 10.91 3.98
C SER A 122 -16.94 11.62 3.30
N ASN A 123 -17.03 12.95 3.46
CA ASN A 123 -17.97 13.80 2.75
C ASN A 123 -17.43 14.29 1.41
N LYS A 124 -16.14 14.07 1.11
CA LYS A 124 -15.58 14.43 -0.21
C LYS A 124 -16.22 13.52 -1.26
N PRO A 125 -16.96 14.09 -2.23
CA PRO A 125 -17.63 13.29 -3.23
C PRO A 125 -16.62 12.45 -4.00
N ILE A 126 -16.97 11.19 -4.24
CA ILE A 126 -16.20 10.32 -5.13
C ILE A 126 -16.16 11.03 -6.49
N PRO A 127 -14.97 11.34 -7.03
CA PRO A 127 -14.87 12.04 -8.31
C PRO A 127 -15.57 11.22 -9.39
N GLN A 128 -16.41 11.87 -10.18
CA GLN A 128 -17.08 11.22 -11.31
C GLN A 128 -16.10 11.13 -12.49
N LYS A 129 -16.20 10.05 -13.27
CA LYS A 129 -15.45 9.88 -14.52
C LYS A 129 -15.99 10.80 -15.61
#